data_AF-A0A7G1IMZ4-F1
#
_entry.id   AF-A0A7G1IMZ4-F1
#
_cell.length_a   1.000
_cell.length_b   1.000
_cell.length_c   1.000
_cell.angle_alpha   90.00
_cell.angle_beta   90.00
_cell.angle_gamma   90.00
#
_symmetry.space_group_name_H-M   'P 1'
#
loop_
_entity.id
_entity.type
_entity.pdbx_description
1 polymer ?
#
loop_
_entity_poly.entity_id
_entity_poly.type
_entity_poly.pdbx_seq_one_letter_code
_entity_poly.pdbx_strand_id
1 'polypeptide(L)'
;MQVAIPLFPRFTALDAVGPYEVLQRIPSIDVVFVGHRRGELRTENGMLGLVCDATFEEVGTPDVVVFPGGIGTRVLLDDEIICGWLQSVHPTPDSPPRCAPEHCCSPPRGC
;
A
#
# COMPACT_ATOMS: atom_id res chain seq x y z
N MET A 1 -14.39 -3.85 -7.71
CA MET A 1 -13.03 -3.37 -8.04
C MET A 1 -12.46 -2.76 -6.78
N GLN A 2 -11.35 -3.26 -6.26
CA GLN A 2 -10.74 -2.76 -5.03
C GLN A 2 -9.66 -1.71 -5.34
N VAL A 3 -9.75 -0.56 -4.69
CA VAL A 3 -8.76 0.51 -4.75
C VAL A 3 -8.08 0.61 -3.38
N ALA A 4 -6.76 0.41 -3.35
CA ALA A 4 -5.96 0.57 -2.15
C ALA A 4 -5.36 1.98 -2.08
N ILE A 5 -5.50 2.63 -0.94
CA ILE A 5 -4.89 3.93 -0.64
C ILE A 5 -3.94 3.75 0.56
N PRO A 6 -2.62 3.67 0.34
CA PRO A 6 -1.65 3.54 1.42
C PRO A 6 -1.61 4.78 2.33
N LEU A 7 -1.65 4.56 3.65
CA LEU A 7 -1.47 5.57 4.67
C LEU A 7 -0.14 5.37 5.39
N PHE A 8 0.56 6.46 5.66
CA PHE A 8 1.84 6.50 6.33
C PHE A 8 1.96 7.80 7.14
N PRO A 9 2.79 7.88 8.20
CA PRO A 9 2.91 9.10 9.00
C PRO A 9 3.31 10.31 8.15
N ARG A 10 2.66 11.46 8.38
CA ARG A 10 2.94 12.72 7.66
C ARG A 10 2.68 12.66 6.15
N PHE A 11 1.64 11.93 5.75
CA PHE A 11 1.07 12.00 4.41
C PHE A 11 0.32 13.31 4.17
N THR A 12 0.18 13.70 2.90
CA THR A 12 -0.67 14.81 2.47
C THR A 12 -2.13 14.37 2.46
N ALA A 13 -2.96 15.00 3.30
CA ALA A 13 -4.39 14.67 3.43
C ALA A 13 -5.14 14.65 2.10
N LEU A 14 -4.94 15.70 1.28
CA LEU A 14 -5.68 15.89 0.04
C LEU A 14 -5.36 14.81 -1.00
N ASP A 15 -4.14 14.29 -1.02
CA ASP A 15 -3.73 13.27 -1.98
C ASP A 15 -4.39 11.92 -1.70
N ALA A 16 -4.76 11.64 -0.45
CA ALA A 16 -5.55 10.47 -0.07
C ALA A 16 -7.07 10.74 -0.18
N VAL A 17 -7.53 11.83 0.43
CA VAL A 17 -8.96 12.15 0.57
C VAL A 17 -9.58 12.62 -0.75
N GLY A 18 -8.83 13.32 -1.59
CA GLY A 18 -9.31 13.84 -2.87
C GLY A 18 -9.78 12.73 -3.81
N PRO A 19 -8.92 11.74 -4.15
CA PRO A 19 -9.33 10.57 -4.92
C PRO A 19 -10.42 9.75 -4.24
N TYR A 20 -10.32 9.53 -2.92
CA TYR A 20 -11.34 8.82 -2.14
C TYR A 20 -12.73 9.42 -2.32
N GLU A 21 -12.89 10.74 -2.21
CA GLU A 21 -14.19 11.42 -2.29
C GLU A 21 -14.90 11.24 -3.64
N VAL A 22 -14.14 11.05 -4.71
CA VAL A 22 -14.68 10.75 -6.03
C VAL A 22 -14.99 9.25 -6.16
N LEU A 23 -14.05 8.39 -5.75
CA LEU A 23 -14.13 6.95 -5.94
C LEU A 23 -15.22 6.29 -5.08
N GLN A 24 -15.41 6.74 -3.84
CA GLN A 24 -16.42 6.19 -2.92
C GLN A 24 -17.86 6.34 -3.42
N ARG A 25 -18.11 7.23 -4.38
CA ARG A 25 -19.43 7.46 -4.98
C ARG A 25 -19.76 6.47 -6.09
N ILE A 26 -18.82 5.61 -6.48
CA ILE A 26 -19.00 4.62 -7.55
C ILE A 26 -19.32 3.26 -6.92
N PRO A 27 -20.55 2.71 -7.09
CA PRO A 27 -20.99 1.50 -6.37
C PRO A 27 -20.16 0.23 -6.62
N SER A 28 -19.44 0.15 -7.74
CA SER A 28 -18.60 -1.00 -8.08
C SER A 28 -17.17 -0.90 -7.53
N ILE A 29 -16.83 0.20 -6.86
CA ILE A 29 -15.52 0.47 -6.28
C ILE A 29 -15.58 0.29 -4.77
N ASP A 30 -14.66 -0.53 -4.26
CA ASP A 30 -14.39 -0.72 -2.84
C ASP A 30 -13.05 -0.05 -2.52
N VAL A 31 -13.06 0.96 -1.65
CA VAL A 31 -11.84 1.71 -1.28
C VAL A 31 -11.37 1.26 0.10
N VAL A 32 -10.09 0.89 0.20
CA VAL A 32 -9.47 0.46 1.47
C VAL A 32 -8.25 1.32 1.80
N PHE A 33 -8.20 1.83 3.04
CA PHE A 33 -7.00 2.48 3.58
C PHE A 33 -6.06 1.43 4.16
N VAL A 34 -4.86 1.31 3.58
CA VAL A 34 -3.89 0.25 3.89
C VAL A 34 -2.60 0.81 4.48
N GLY A 35 -1.91 0.08 5.35
CA GLY A 35 -0.65 0.56 5.95
C GLY A 35 0.13 -0.56 6.63
N HIS A 36 1.19 -0.22 7.39
CA HIS A 36 1.94 -1.22 8.17
C HIS A 36 1.12 -1.84 9.30
N ARG A 37 0.18 -1.08 9.84
CA ARG A 37 -0.65 -1.46 10.99
C ARG A 37 -1.98 -0.75 10.94
N ARG A 38 -3.00 -1.43 11.44
CA ARG A 38 -4.31 -0.82 11.69
C ARG A 38 -4.21 0.30 12.73
N GLY A 39 -5.11 1.27 12.62
CA GLY A 39 -5.25 2.38 13.55
C GLY A 39 -4.96 3.74 12.92
N GLU A 40 -4.98 4.78 13.75
CA GLU A 40 -4.90 6.16 13.28
C GLU A 40 -3.47 6.55 12.84
N LEU A 41 -3.37 7.18 11.68
CA LEU A 41 -2.19 7.88 11.19
C LEU A 41 -2.50 9.36 10.98
N ARG A 42 -1.56 10.23 11.36
CA ARG A 42 -1.70 11.67 11.29
C ARG A 42 -1.06 12.25 10.02
N THR A 43 -1.70 13.28 9.49
CA THR A 43 -1.23 14.05 8.33
C THR A 43 0.01 14.88 8.67
N GLU A 44 0.66 15.48 7.67
CA GLU A 44 1.92 16.23 7.83
C GLU A 44 1.87 17.30 8.93
N ASN A 45 0.77 18.06 9.02
CA ASN A 45 0.56 19.09 10.04
C ASN A 45 -0.02 18.56 11.37
N GLY A 46 -0.26 17.24 11.48
CA GLY A 46 -0.80 16.57 12.66
C GLY A 46 -2.28 16.81 12.96
N MET A 47 -2.97 17.69 12.22
CA MET A 47 -4.33 18.12 12.56
C MET A 47 -5.40 17.10 12.20
N LEU A 48 -5.23 16.40 11.07
CA LEU A 48 -6.17 15.38 10.60
C LEU A 48 -5.59 13.99 10.85
N GLY A 49 -6.46 13.06 11.24
CA GLY A 49 -6.15 11.64 11.34
C GLY A 49 -7.04 10.84 10.38
N LEU A 50 -6.44 9.87 9.71
CA LEU A 50 -7.18 8.83 9.00
C LEU A 50 -6.90 7.49 9.67
N VAL A 51 -7.91 6.62 9.69
CA VAL A 51 -7.78 5.27 10.20
C VAL A 51 -7.33 4.36 9.07
N CYS A 52 -6.27 3.61 9.32
CA CYS A 52 -5.86 2.50 8.48
C CYS A 52 -6.68 1.26 8.87
N ASP A 53 -7.46 0.77 7.92
CA ASP A 53 -8.41 -0.32 8.11
C ASP A 53 -7.84 -1.69 7.73
N ALA A 54 -6.72 -1.75 7.01
CA ALA A 54 -6.08 -3.01 6.63
C ALA A 54 -4.55 -2.89 6.60
N THR A 55 -3.84 -3.99 6.74
CA THR A 55 -2.38 -4.02 6.56
C THR A 55 -1.98 -4.37 5.12
N PHE A 56 -0.75 -4.06 4.72
CA PHE A 56 -0.21 -4.46 3.42
C PHE A 56 -0.28 -5.98 3.18
N GLU A 57 -0.14 -6.78 4.24
CA GLU A 57 -0.26 -8.25 4.18
C GLU A 57 -1.71 -8.71 3.93
N GLU A 58 -2.69 -7.97 4.42
CA GLU A 58 -4.12 -8.28 4.24
C GLU A 58 -4.63 -7.90 2.84
N VAL A 59 -3.95 -6.99 2.14
CA VAL A 59 -4.36 -6.46 0.83
C VAL A 59 -3.34 -6.87 -0.25
N GLY A 60 -3.44 -8.11 -0.75
CA GLY A 60 -2.44 -8.67 -1.68
C GLY A 60 -2.67 -8.42 -3.17
N THR A 61 -3.89 -8.09 -3.60
CA THR A 61 -4.25 -7.99 -5.04
C THR A 61 -5.25 -6.86 -5.33
N PRO A 62 -4.97 -5.60 -4.97
CA PRO A 62 -5.82 -4.48 -5.35
C PRO A 62 -5.81 -4.28 -6.87
N ASP A 63 -6.94 -3.84 -7.44
CA ASP A 63 -7.04 -3.52 -8.87
C ASP A 63 -6.34 -2.19 -9.21
N VAL A 64 -6.36 -1.25 -8.26
CA VAL A 64 -5.76 0.09 -8.40
C VAL A 64 -5.08 0.46 -7.08
N VAL A 65 -3.90 1.08 -7.18
CA VAL A 65 -3.25 1.74 -6.05
C VAL A 65 -3.22 3.24 -6.30
N VAL A 66 -3.72 4.02 -5.34
CA VAL A 66 -3.58 5.48 -5.32
C VAL A 66 -2.59 5.82 -4.21
N PHE A 67 -1.37 6.18 -4.56
CA PHE A 67 -0.31 6.43 -3.59
C PHE A 67 -0.24 7.93 -3.22
N PRO A 68 -0.55 8.32 -1.97
CA PRO A 68 -0.48 9.72 -1.57
C PRO A 68 0.95 10.23 -1.50
N GLY A 69 1.14 11.55 -1.70
CA GLY A 69 2.41 12.22 -1.41
C GLY A 69 2.53 12.67 0.06
N GLY A 70 3.50 13.55 0.30
CA GLY A 70 3.75 14.20 1.58
C GLY A 70 5.21 14.10 2.03
N ILE A 71 5.59 14.86 3.06
CA ILE A 71 6.96 14.80 3.60
C ILE A 71 7.28 13.40 4.14
N GLY A 72 6.27 12.65 4.57
CA GLY A 72 6.40 11.26 5.00
C GLY A 72 6.97 10.31 3.93
N THR A 73 6.85 10.62 2.63
CA THR A 73 7.26 9.70 1.56
C THR A 73 8.76 9.43 1.55
N ARG A 74 9.60 10.38 2.01
CA ARG A 74 11.06 10.23 1.96
C ARG A 74 11.58 9.02 2.74
N VAL A 75 10.97 8.73 3.89
CA VAL A 75 11.38 7.59 4.73
C VAL A 75 10.87 6.26 4.19
N LEU A 76 9.93 6.28 3.23
CA LEU A 76 9.35 5.08 2.62
C LEU A 76 10.21 4.52 1.49
N LEU A 77 11.15 5.30 0.96
CA LEU A 77 12.04 4.83 -0.11
C LEU A 77 12.89 3.64 0.32
N ASP A 78 13.25 3.59 1.60
CA ASP A 78 14.03 2.52 2.23
C ASP A 78 13.15 1.52 3.00
N ASP A 79 11.81 1.65 2.91
CA ASP A 79 10.87 0.80 3.61
C ASP A 79 10.59 -0.46 2.77
N GLU A 80 11.27 -1.55 3.14
CA GLU A 80 11.17 -2.83 2.40
C GLU A 80 9.76 -3.39 2.36
N ILE A 81 8.93 -3.12 3.37
CA ILE A 81 7.57 -3.65 3.45
C ILE A 81 6.70 -2.99 2.39
N ILE A 82 6.67 -1.66 2.34
CA ILE A 82 5.83 -0.94 1.38
C ILE A 82 6.37 -1.07 -0.05
N CYS A 83 7.70 -1.04 -0.23
CA CYS A 83 8.33 -1.24 -1.53
C CYS A 83 8.07 -2.65 -2.06
N GLY A 84 8.24 -3.67 -1.22
CA GLY A 84 7.93 -5.05 -1.55
C GLY A 84 6.45 -5.24 -1.87
N TRP A 85 5.56 -4.63 -1.07
CA TRP A 85 4.12 -4.63 -1.35
C TRP A 85 3.80 -3.98 -2.70
N LEU A 86 4.33 -2.80 -3.00
CA LEU A 86 4.12 -2.10 -4.28
C LEU A 86 4.59 -2.92 -5.48
N GLN A 87 5.78 -3.51 -5.41
CA GLN A 87 6.28 -4.43 -6.42
C GLN A 87 5.36 -5.66 -6.56
N SER A 88 4.79 -6.12 -5.45
CA SER A 88 3.88 -7.26 -5.42
C SER A 88 2.48 -6.93 -5.94
N VAL A 89 2.01 -5.69 -5.93
CA VAL A 89 0.66 -5.36 -6.45
C VAL A 89 0.71 -4.73 -7.83
N HIS A 90 1.89 -4.25 -8.25
CA HIS A 90 2.14 -3.69 -9.58
C HIS A 90 3.40 -4.31 -10.21
N PRO A 91 3.33 -5.58 -10.68
CA PRO A 91 4.44 -6.19 -11.38
C PRO A 91 4.68 -5.46 -12.70
N THR A 92 5.86 -4.87 -12.87
CA THR A 92 6.31 -4.38 -14.17
C THR A 92 6.80 -5.56 -15.01
N PRO A 93 6.77 -5.47 -16.35
CA PRO A 93 7.27 -6.54 -17.23
C PRO A 93 8.71 -7.00 -16.92
N ASP A 94 9.54 -6.10 -16.35
CA ASP A 94 10.93 -6.35 -15.99
C ASP A 94 11.13 -6.81 -14.53
N SER A 95 10.05 -6.99 -13.77
CA SER A 95 10.14 -7.48 -12.38
C SER A 95 10.50 -8.97 -12.37
N PRO A 96 11.48 -9.42 -11.55
CA PRO A 96 11.83 -10.83 -11.46
C PRO A 96 10.62 -11.68 -11.04
N PRO A 97 10.49 -12.92 -11.54
CA PRO A 97 9.37 -13.78 -11.22
C PRO A 97 9.31 -14.04 -9.71
N ARG A 98 8.10 -13.96 -9.14
CA ARG A 98 7.88 -14.23 -7.71
C ARG A 98 8.31 -15.66 -7.40
N CYS A 99 9.18 -15.82 -6.40
CA CYS A 99 9.21 -17.08 -5.69
C CYS A 99 7.92 -17.18 -4.87
N ALA A 100 6.98 -17.99 -5.32
CA ALA A 100 5.83 -18.35 -4.49
C ALA A 100 6.35 -19.03 -3.20
N PRO A 101 5.76 -18.75 -2.03
CA PRO A 101 6.21 -19.31 -0.76
C PRO A 101 6.22 -20.85 -0.75
N GLU A 102 5.39 -21.49 -1.59
CA GLU A 102 5.35 -22.94 -1.79
C GLU A 102 6.60 -23.53 -2.49
N HIS A 103 7.41 -22.69 -3.15
CA HIS A 103 8.65 -23.10 -3.83
C HIS A 103 9.92 -22.80 -3.02
N CYS A 104 9.80 -22.15 -1.86
CA CYS A 104 10.94 -21.83 -0.98
C CYS A 104 11.39 -23.04 -0.12
N CYS A 105 10.66 -24.15 -0.17
CA CYS A 105 10.97 -25.37 0.56
C CYS A 105 11.74 -26.37 -0.32
N SER A 106 12.98 -26.04 -0.69
CA SER A 106 13.94 -27.02 -1.19
C SER A 106 15.34 -26.65 -0.70
N PRO A 107 16.02 -27.54 0.06
CA PRO A 107 17.38 -27.25 0.52
C PRO A 107 18.32 -27.15 -0.68
N PRO A 108 19.41 -26.36 -0.61
CA PRO A 108 20.39 -26.31 -1.67
C PRO A 108 21.01 -27.70 -1.85
N ARG A 109 20.76 -28.34 -2.99
CA ARG A 109 21.61 -29.43 -3.48
C ARG A 109 22.94 -28.78 -3.85
N GLY A 110 23.99 -29.19 -3.16
CA GLY A 110 25.31 -28.56 -3.23
C GLY A 110 25.97 -28.59 -4.59
N CYS A 111 26.96 -27.70 -4.71
CA CYS A 111 28.19 -27.85 -5.47
C CYS A 111 29.34 -27.48 -4.51
#